data_AF-A0AAW9DBN7-F1
#
_entry.id   AF-A0AAW9DBN7-F1
#
_cell.length_a   1.000
_cell.length_b   1.000
_cell.length_c   1.000
_cell.angle_alpha   90.00
_cell.angle_beta   90.00
_cell.angle_gamma   90.00
#
_symmetry.space_group_name_H-M   'P 1'
#
loop_
_entity.id
_entity.type
_entity.pdbx_description
1 polymer ?
#
loop_
_entity_poly.entity_id
_entity_poly.type
_entity_poly.pdbx_seq_one_letter_code
_entity_poly.pdbx_strand_id
1 'polypeptide(L)'
;ILAWFITFNFVNIAWIFFRAKEWDDAIKVLSSMFSLDNVVLPNPLATKLAFLKDFGVEFGGFIANLDNDGGKTLIPMMFFAFILVLFFKNSMEKRESFRSNYLNIIFAIICFSYAILSLNNISEFLYFNF
;
A
#
# COMPACT_ATOMS: atom_id res chain seq x y z
N ILE A 1 4.82 -17.97 -5.94
CA ILE A 1 4.29 -17.44 -4.66
C ILE A 1 5.39 -17.41 -3.59
N LEU A 2 5.97 -18.55 -3.19
CA LEU A 2 6.98 -18.55 -2.11
C LEU A 2 8.21 -17.69 -2.40
N ALA A 3 8.83 -17.83 -3.59
CA ALA A 3 9.97 -17.01 -3.99
C ALA A 3 9.62 -15.51 -3.94
N TRP A 4 8.46 -15.13 -4.47
CA TRP A 4 7.95 -13.75 -4.44
C TRP A 4 7.80 -13.23 -3.01
N PHE A 5 7.21 -14.02 -2.11
CA PHE A 5 7.03 -13.65 -0.70
C PHE A 5 8.38 -13.42 0.01
N ILE A 6 9.36 -14.31 -0.22
CA ILE A 6 10.70 -14.16 0.35
C ILE A 6 11.38 -12.90 -0.20
N THR A 7 11.36 -12.67 -1.53
CA THR A 7 11.95 -11.47 -2.13
C THR A 7 11.27 -10.19 -1.64
N PHE A 8 9.95 -10.20 -1.47
CA PHE A 8 9.21 -9.05 -0.96
C PHE A 8 9.68 -8.69 0.45
N ASN A 9 9.75 -9.67 1.36
CA ASN A 9 10.22 -9.42 2.72
C ASN A 9 11.70 -9.01 2.76
N PHE A 10 12.55 -9.64 1.95
CA PHE A 10 13.96 -9.26 1.84
C PHE A 10 14.12 -7.79 1.44
N VAL A 11 13.42 -7.35 0.39
CA VAL A 11 13.49 -5.96 -0.08
C VAL A 11 12.96 -4.99 0.98
N ASN A 12 11.85 -5.32 1.66
CA ASN A 12 11.32 -4.48 2.74
C ASN A 12 12.31 -4.33 3.90
N ILE A 13 12.92 -5.44 4.35
CA ILE A 13 13.91 -5.42 5.44
C ILE A 13 15.16 -4.65 5.00
N ALA A 14 15.67 -4.88 3.79
CA ALA A 14 16.84 -4.18 3.27
C ALA A 14 16.62 -2.67 3.22
N TRP A 15 15.45 -2.21 2.78
CA TRP A 15 15.15 -0.77 2.67
C TRP A 15 15.10 -0.04 4.01
N ILE A 16 14.83 -0.72 5.13
CA ILE A 16 14.84 -0.09 6.46
C ILE A 16 16.22 0.50 6.74
N PHE A 17 17.29 -0.24 6.47
CA PHE A 17 18.66 0.22 6.70
C PHE A 17 19.08 1.39 5.80
N PHE A 18 18.52 1.49 4.60
CA PHE A 18 18.79 2.63 3.70
C PHE A 18 17.99 3.89 4.05
N ARG A 19 16.88 3.75 4.80
CA ARG A 19 16.01 4.87 5.18
C ARG A 19 16.27 5.38 6.60
N ALA A 20 16.75 4.51 7.49
CA ALA A 20 17.09 4.89 8.86
C ALA A 20 18.27 5.86 8.89
N LYS A 21 18.24 6.82 9.84
CA LYS A 21 19.34 7.78 10.02
C LYS A 21 20.56 7.13 10.69
N GLU A 22 20.30 6.19 11.59
CA GLU A 22 21.31 5.51 12.41
C GLU A 22 21.00 4.00 12.49
N TRP A 23 22.01 3.22 12.89
CA TRP A 23 21.86 1.76 13.07
C TRP A 23 20.78 1.42 14.09
N ASP A 24 20.76 2.12 15.22
CA ASP A 24 19.80 1.87 16.30
C ASP A 24 18.36 2.14 15.86
N ASP A 25 18.14 3.11 14.97
CA ASP A 25 16.83 3.37 14.38
C ASP A 25 16.37 2.21 13.50
N ALA A 26 17.26 1.64 12.69
CA ALA A 26 16.94 0.48 11.85
C ALA A 26 16.55 -0.73 12.70
N ILE A 27 17.30 -1.01 13.79
CA ILE A 27 17.01 -2.13 14.70
C ILE A 27 15.69 -1.90 15.44
N LYS A 28 15.38 -0.68 15.89
CA LYS A 28 14.09 -0.37 16.51
C LYS A 28 12.92 -0.64 15.57
N VAL A 29 13.01 -0.17 14.32
CA VAL A 29 11.97 -0.42 13.31
C VAL A 29 11.82 -1.92 13.07
N LEU A 30 12.93 -2.65 12.86
CA LEU A 30 12.88 -4.08 12.64
C LEU A 30 12.28 -4.84 13.83
N SER A 31 12.65 -4.49 15.07
CA SER A 31 12.06 -5.06 16.27
C SER A 31 10.56 -4.80 16.31
N SER A 32 10.12 -3.57 16.05
CA SER A 32 8.71 -3.20 16.07
C SER A 32 7.86 -3.95 15.02
N MET A 33 8.45 -4.41 13.92
CA MET A 33 7.75 -5.22 12.91
C MET A 33 7.41 -6.63 13.39
N PHE A 34 8.16 -7.16 14.36
CA PHE A 34 7.98 -8.52 14.89
C PHE A 34 7.55 -8.54 16.37
N SER A 35 7.56 -7.40 17.05
CA SER A 35 7.02 -7.25 18.41
C SER A 35 5.52 -7.51 18.41
N LEU A 36 5.05 -8.30 19.38
CA LEU A 36 3.63 -8.52 19.66
C LEU A 36 3.09 -7.57 20.75
N ASP A 37 3.88 -6.59 21.14
CA ASP A 37 3.52 -5.61 22.16
C ASP A 37 2.41 -4.69 21.64
N ASN A 38 1.33 -4.54 22.40
CA ASN A 38 0.17 -3.68 22.09
C ASN A 38 -0.61 -4.08 20.81
N VAL A 39 -0.63 -5.37 20.46
CA VAL A 39 -1.48 -5.84 19.36
C VAL A 39 -2.95 -5.81 19.82
N VAL A 40 -3.75 -4.96 19.18
CA VAL A 40 -5.20 -4.90 19.39
C VAL A 40 -5.91 -5.57 18.22
N LEU A 41 -6.81 -6.50 18.50
CA LEU A 41 -7.63 -7.20 17.51
C LEU A 41 -9.11 -6.79 17.60
N PRO A 42 -9.88 -6.95 16.51
CA PRO A 42 -11.31 -6.65 16.52
C PRO A 42 -12.10 -7.53 17.49
N ASN A 43 -13.03 -6.93 18.25
CA ASN A 43 -13.91 -7.63 19.21
C ASN A 43 -14.59 -8.92 18.68
N PRO A 44 -15.08 -8.98 17.42
CA PRO A 44 -15.64 -10.22 16.87
C PRO A 44 -14.69 -11.43 16.92
N LEU A 45 -13.38 -11.20 16.82
CA LEU A 45 -12.37 -12.26 16.86
C LEU A 45 -12.13 -12.79 18.27
N ALA A 46 -12.50 -12.04 19.32
CA ALA A 46 -12.35 -12.47 20.70
C ALA A 46 -13.07 -13.81 20.97
N THR A 47 -14.21 -14.05 20.30
CA THR A 47 -14.97 -15.31 20.46
C THR A 47 -14.20 -16.56 20.06
N LYS A 48 -13.23 -16.45 19.13
CA LYS A 48 -12.44 -17.58 18.63
C LYS A 48 -10.96 -17.51 19.03
N LEU A 49 -10.44 -16.31 19.25
CA LEU A 49 -9.03 -16.06 19.53
C LEU A 49 -8.79 -15.55 20.96
N ALA A 50 -9.73 -15.73 21.89
CA ALA A 50 -9.59 -15.31 23.28
C ALA A 50 -8.27 -15.79 23.94
N PHE A 51 -7.75 -16.95 23.55
CA PHE A 51 -6.48 -17.48 24.04
C PHE A 51 -5.28 -16.56 23.78
N LEU A 52 -5.35 -15.69 22.77
CA LEU A 52 -4.30 -14.71 22.48
C LEU A 52 -4.14 -13.65 23.57
N LYS A 53 -5.15 -13.49 24.45
CA LYS A 53 -5.06 -12.60 25.60
C LYS A 53 -3.91 -12.97 26.53
N ASP A 54 -3.63 -14.27 26.69
CA ASP A 54 -2.52 -14.75 27.51
C ASP A 54 -1.15 -14.49 26.86
N PHE A 55 -1.13 -14.16 25.57
CA PHE A 55 0.05 -13.77 24.80
C PHE A 55 0.20 -12.25 24.66
N GLY A 56 -0.59 -11.45 25.41
CA GLY A 56 -0.50 -9.99 25.40
C GLY A 56 -1.33 -9.29 24.31
N VAL A 57 -2.24 -10.01 23.64
CA VAL A 57 -3.13 -9.43 22.62
C VAL A 57 -4.42 -8.92 23.26
N GLU A 58 -4.73 -7.66 23.01
CA GLU A 58 -5.98 -7.04 23.47
C GLU A 58 -7.07 -7.12 22.40
N PHE A 59 -8.33 -7.12 22.80
CA PHE A 59 -9.47 -7.06 21.89
C PHE A 59 -10.21 -5.74 22.09
N GLY A 60 -10.37 -4.98 21.00
CA GLY A 60 -10.94 -3.64 21.06
C GLY A 60 -11.02 -2.95 19.70
N GLY A 61 -10.94 -1.63 19.72
CA GLY A 61 -10.99 -0.78 18.54
C GLY A 61 -9.68 -0.80 17.76
N PHE A 62 -9.38 -1.90 17.05
CA PHE A 62 -8.10 -2.06 16.34
C PHE A 62 -7.83 -1.01 15.24
N ILE A 63 -8.88 -0.37 14.72
CA ILE A 63 -8.79 0.65 13.66
C ILE A 63 -9.09 2.06 14.21
N ALA A 64 -9.33 2.22 15.52
CA ALA A 64 -9.89 3.46 16.07
C ALA A 64 -9.01 4.70 15.80
N ASN A 65 -7.70 4.52 15.61
CA ASN A 65 -6.72 5.61 15.41
C ASN A 65 -6.17 5.73 13.98
N LEU A 66 -6.72 5.01 12.99
CA LEU A 66 -6.17 4.99 11.63
C LEU A 66 -6.62 6.18 10.76
N ASP A 67 -7.79 6.74 11.00
CA ASP A 67 -8.35 7.91 10.30
C ASP A 67 -9.47 8.52 11.15
N ASN A 68 -9.94 9.71 10.77
CA ASN A 68 -11.09 10.42 11.34
C ASN A 68 -12.35 9.55 11.46
N ASP A 69 -12.54 8.59 10.54
CA ASP A 69 -13.66 7.65 10.55
C ASP A 69 -13.35 6.31 11.24
N GLY A 70 -12.21 6.19 11.93
CA GLY A 70 -11.74 4.92 12.51
C GLY A 70 -11.50 3.86 11.45
N GLY A 71 -10.96 4.29 10.29
CA GLY A 71 -10.57 3.47 9.13
C GLY A 71 -11.66 2.58 8.53
N LYS A 72 -12.94 2.87 8.78
CA LYS A 72 -14.10 2.19 8.15
C LYS A 72 -14.06 2.23 6.63
N THR A 73 -13.50 3.28 6.05
CA THR A 73 -13.36 3.46 4.60
C THR A 73 -12.01 2.95 4.08
N LEU A 74 -10.94 3.28 4.80
CA LEU A 74 -9.56 3.00 4.39
C LEU A 74 -9.27 1.50 4.33
N ILE A 75 -9.70 0.73 5.33
CA ILE A 75 -9.42 -0.71 5.38
C ILE A 75 -10.11 -1.46 4.21
N PRO A 76 -11.43 -1.30 3.96
CA PRO A 76 -12.05 -1.91 2.79
C PRO A 76 -11.41 -1.47 1.46
N MET A 77 -11.01 -0.21 1.33
CA MET A 77 -10.34 0.29 0.14
C MET A 77 -8.97 -0.39 -0.07
N MET A 78 -8.19 -0.60 0.98
CA MET A 78 -6.92 -1.34 0.90
C MET A 78 -7.14 -2.80 0.48
N PHE A 79 -8.13 -3.49 1.07
CA PHE A 79 -8.46 -4.85 0.67
C PHE A 79 -8.94 -4.92 -0.79
N PHE A 80 -9.78 -3.98 -1.21
CA PHE A 80 -10.23 -3.88 -2.60
C PHE A 80 -9.06 -3.64 -3.56
N ALA A 81 -8.17 -2.69 -3.24
CA ALA A 81 -6.98 -2.41 -4.04
C ALA A 81 -6.06 -3.64 -4.12
N PHE A 82 -5.87 -4.36 -3.01
CA PHE A 82 -5.07 -5.59 -3.00
C PHE A 82 -5.68 -6.67 -3.91
N ILE A 83 -7.00 -6.85 -3.88
CA ILE A 83 -7.71 -7.75 -4.79
C ILE A 83 -7.48 -7.30 -6.25
N LEU A 84 -7.68 -6.01 -6.56
CA LEU A 84 -7.43 -5.50 -7.91
C LEU A 84 -6.01 -5.79 -8.39
N VAL A 85 -4.99 -5.59 -7.54
CA VAL A 85 -3.60 -5.85 -7.91
C VAL A 85 -3.35 -7.34 -8.21
N LEU A 86 -4.02 -8.25 -7.51
CA LEU A 86 -3.86 -9.69 -7.74
C LEU A 86 -4.57 -10.21 -8.99
N PHE A 87 -5.74 -9.65 -9.33
CA PHE A 87 -6.54 -10.12 -10.45
C PHE A 87 -6.24 -9.44 -11.79
N PHE A 88 -5.74 -8.20 -11.76
CA PHE A 88 -5.50 -7.44 -12.96
C PHE A 88 -4.04 -7.55 -13.41
N LYS A 89 -3.85 -7.76 -14.71
CA LYS A 89 -2.52 -7.75 -15.33
C LYS A 89 -1.85 -6.40 -15.10
N ASN A 90 -0.63 -6.44 -14.59
CA ASN A 90 0.20 -5.25 -14.44
C ASN A 90 0.57 -4.66 -15.82
N SER A 91 1.11 -3.44 -15.82
CA SER A 91 1.47 -2.74 -17.06
C SER A 91 2.50 -3.49 -17.92
N MET A 92 3.42 -4.23 -17.27
CA MET A 92 4.46 -4.99 -17.96
C MET A 92 3.89 -6.19 -18.72
N GLU A 93 2.93 -6.91 -18.13
CA GLU A 93 2.22 -7.99 -18.79
C GLU A 93 1.35 -7.49 -19.95
N LYS A 94 0.72 -6.33 -19.80
CA LYS A 94 -0.06 -5.71 -20.89
C LYS A 94 0.82 -5.35 -22.09
N ARG A 95 2.08 -4.93 -21.85
CA ARG A 95 3.06 -4.62 -22.91
C ARG A 95 3.35 -5.84 -23.80
N GLU A 96 3.43 -7.04 -23.24
CA GLU A 96 3.74 -8.25 -24.02
C GLU A 96 2.60 -8.64 -24.97
N SER A 97 1.35 -8.43 -24.55
CA SER A 97 0.17 -8.62 -25.40
C SER A 97 -0.18 -7.42 -26.27
N PHE A 98 0.61 -6.35 -26.22
CA PHE A 98 0.31 -5.11 -26.93
C PHE A 98 0.43 -5.33 -28.44
N ARG A 99 -0.68 -5.09 -29.14
CA ARG A 99 -0.72 -5.05 -30.60
C ARG A 99 -1.18 -3.66 -31.04
N SER A 100 -0.56 -3.14 -32.09
CA SER A 100 -1.03 -1.91 -32.73
C SER A 100 -2.35 -2.21 -33.45
N ASN A 101 -3.47 -1.97 -32.76
CA ASN A 101 -4.82 -2.06 -33.31
C ASN A 101 -5.41 -0.65 -33.37
N TYR A 102 -6.32 -0.39 -34.32
CA TYR A 102 -7.01 0.89 -34.47
C TYR A 102 -7.66 1.36 -33.16
N LEU A 103 -8.20 0.43 -32.34
CA LEU A 103 -8.74 0.75 -31.01
C LEU A 103 -7.68 1.31 -30.06
N ASN A 104 -6.48 0.72 -30.01
CA ASN A 104 -5.39 1.18 -29.15
C ASN A 104 -4.85 2.53 -29.63
N ILE A 105 -4.83 2.76 -30.94
CA ILE A 105 -4.44 4.04 -31.55
C ILE A 105 -5.46 5.13 -31.19
N ILE A 106 -6.76 4.86 -31.35
CA ILE A 106 -7.83 5.81 -30.98
C ILE A 106 -7.75 6.13 -29.48
N PHE A 107 -7.60 5.11 -28.63
CA PHE A 107 -7.43 5.31 -27.19
C PHE A 107 -6.21 6.19 -26.87
N ALA A 108 -5.06 5.93 -27.50
CA ALA A 108 -3.85 6.74 -27.34
C ALA A 108 -4.06 8.20 -27.77
N ILE A 109 -4.76 8.45 -28.89
CA ILE A 109 -5.09 9.80 -29.38
C ILE A 109 -5.97 10.54 -28.38
N ILE A 110 -7.00 9.88 -27.83
CA ILE A 110 -7.89 10.47 -26.83
C ILE A 110 -7.10 10.83 -25.55
N CYS A 111 -6.33 9.88 -25.01
CA CYS A 111 -5.50 10.13 -23.83
C CYS A 111 -4.48 11.25 -24.05
N PHE A 112 -3.83 11.29 -25.21
CA PHE A 112 -2.86 12.32 -25.55
C PHE A 112 -3.50 13.71 -25.70
N SER A 113 -4.67 13.78 -26.35
CA SER A 113 -5.43 15.02 -26.50
C SER A 113 -5.87 15.55 -25.13
N TYR A 114 -6.38 14.66 -24.26
CA TYR A 114 -6.74 15.03 -22.89
C TYR A 114 -5.52 15.50 -22.09
N ALA A 115 -4.38 14.82 -22.21
CA ALA A 115 -3.14 15.23 -21.54
C ALA A 115 -2.71 16.64 -21.97
N ILE A 116 -2.74 16.96 -23.27
CA ILE A 116 -2.43 18.30 -23.79
C ILE A 116 -3.38 19.35 -23.22
N LEU A 117 -4.69 19.08 -23.21
CA LEU A 117 -5.68 20.01 -22.66
C LEU A 117 -5.45 20.24 -21.15
N SER A 118 -5.03 19.20 -20.42
CA SER A 118 -4.70 19.30 -19.00
C SER A 118 -3.45 20.13 -18.71
N LEU A 119 -2.51 20.27 -19.66
CA LEU A 119 -1.32 21.12 -19.48
C LEU A 119 -1.69 22.61 -19.32
N ASN A 120 -2.82 23.05 -19.88
CA ASN A 120 -3.26 24.44 -19.75
C ASN A 120 -3.72 24.79 -18.32
N ASN A 121 -4.02 23.79 -17.49
CA ASN A 121 -4.41 24.00 -16.09
C ASN A 121 -3.21 24.02 -15.14
N ILE A 122 -1.98 23.99 -15.65
CA ILE A 122 -0.79 24.10 -14.81
C ILE A 122 -0.67 25.57 -14.38
N SER A 123 -1.19 25.86 -13.18
CA SER A 123 -0.82 27.06 -12.43
C SER A 123 0.70 27.14 -12.37
N GLU A 124 1.26 28.31 -12.65
CA GLU A 124 2.69 28.58 -12.50
C GLU A 124 3.18 27.97 -11.19
N PHE A 125 4.20 27.13 -11.31
CA PHE A 125 4.75 26.39 -10.19
C PHE A 125 5.14 27.38 -9.10
N LEU A 126 4.78 27.07 -7.86
CA LEU A 126 4.90 27.90 -6.65
C LEU A 126 6.36 28.25 -6.25
N TYR A 127 7.32 28.27 -7.18
CA TYR A 127 8.70 28.68 -6.97
C TYR A 127 8.95 30.17 -7.19
N PHE A 128 7.92 30.98 -7.49
CA PHE A 128 8.08 32.44 -7.49
C PHE A 128 8.12 33.06 -6.08
N ASN A 129 7.88 32.25 -5.03
CA ASN A 129 7.89 32.67 -3.62
C ASN A 129 9.08 32.08 -2.80
N PHE A 130 10.18 31.75 -3.45
CA PHE A 130 11.46 31.48 -2.78
C PHE A 130 12.54 32.46 -3.26
#